data_AF-A0A1Q3E2C2-F1
#
_entry.id   AF-A0A1Q3E2C2-F1
#
_cell.length_a   1.000
_cell.length_b   1.000
_cell.length_c   1.000
_cell.angle_alpha   90.00
_cell.angle_beta   90.00
_cell.angle_gamma   90.00
#
_symmetry.space_group_name_H-M   'P 1'
#
loop_
_entity.id
_entity.type
_entity.pdbx_description
1 polymer ?
#
loop_
_entity_poly.entity_id
_entity_poly.type
_entity_poly.pdbx_seq_one_letter_code
_entity_poly.pdbx_strand_id
1 'polypeptide(L)'
;MSAEPISASNFNFWEFVCCAKCQLPFNSGANGSTVPFWLTECGHVICNNHLNSDQTCAQCRSPGIQLIPLQLDMEPPMSEWFRSVPYILDSAAYAIKFQQESMASQIRNLKVRYQQQRAYIEKLKQENAQLKQTNEMLTMQVTGTDDHSLPEHEPAAFLNANGKRPMIDVSHNLLNSHPIKQFLQMRTWLLSILNVQERIDLLSNLHTHLLKILRYVLHHCLIHKRLPSNFVGCFKIIKPLAPHNHRYLRGLM
;
A
#
# COMPACT_ATOMS: atom_id res chain seq x y z
N MET A 1 34.49 20.92 11.26
CA MET A 1 33.89 22.19 10.83
C MET A 1 32.40 22.09 11.13
N SER A 2 32.00 22.58 12.30
CA SER A 2 30.61 22.56 12.77
C SER A 2 29.92 23.76 12.14
N ALA A 3 29.02 23.53 11.18
CA ALA A 3 28.22 24.61 10.62
C ALA A 3 27.33 25.14 11.75
N GLU A 4 27.55 26.40 12.16
CA GLU A 4 26.61 27.05 13.06
C GLU A 4 25.24 27.08 12.37
N PRO A 5 24.17 26.62 13.05
CA PRO A 5 22.84 26.68 12.49
C PRO A 5 22.51 28.15 12.27
N ILE A 6 22.38 28.53 11.00
CA ILE A 6 21.80 29.81 10.59
C ILE A 6 20.54 29.96 11.42
N SER A 7 20.51 30.96 12.31
CA SER A 7 19.37 31.26 13.15
C SER A 7 18.23 31.64 12.22
N ALA A 8 17.48 30.63 11.80
CA ALA A 8 16.27 30.81 11.03
C ALA A 8 15.42 31.75 11.86
N SER A 9 15.31 33.01 11.40
CA SER A 9 14.39 33.98 11.98
C SER A 9 13.06 33.26 12.11
N ASN A 10 12.60 33.05 13.35
CA ASN A 10 11.40 32.27 13.64
C ASN A 10 10.22 32.96 12.96
N PHE A 11 9.91 32.55 11.74
CA PHE A 11 8.84 33.12 10.94
C PHE A 11 7.52 32.83 11.66
N ASN A 12 6.92 33.87 12.21
CA ASN A 12 5.67 33.75 12.94
C ASN A 12 4.49 33.91 11.99
N PHE A 13 3.88 32.79 11.59
CA PHE A 13 2.76 32.78 10.65
C PHE A 13 1.57 33.62 11.14
N TRP A 14 1.38 33.71 12.46
CA TRP A 14 0.27 34.45 13.08
C TRP A 14 0.26 35.94 12.74
N GLU A 15 1.40 36.53 12.38
CA GLU A 15 1.49 37.93 11.93
C GLU A 15 0.73 38.19 10.62
N PHE A 16 0.43 37.15 9.85
CA PHE A 16 -0.29 37.22 8.57
C PHE A 16 -1.75 36.78 8.68
N VAL A 17 -2.20 36.38 9.87
CA VAL A 17 -3.58 35.96 10.08
C VAL A 17 -4.45 37.19 10.25
N CYS A 18 -5.36 37.41 9.32
CA CYS A 18 -6.22 38.59 9.29
C CYS A 18 -7.69 38.19 9.09
N CYS A 19 -8.60 39.09 9.45
CA CYS A 19 -10.01 38.92 9.12
C CYS A 19 -10.18 38.94 7.59
N ALA A 20 -10.84 37.94 7.02
CA ALA A 20 -11.02 37.81 5.58
C ALA A 20 -11.77 39.01 4.95
N LYS A 21 -12.61 39.71 5.73
CA LYS A 21 -13.42 40.84 5.25
C LYS A 21 -12.73 42.20 5.37
N CYS A 22 -12.19 42.55 6.53
CA CYS A 22 -11.57 43.87 6.74
C CYS A 22 -10.05 43.88 6.83
N GLN A 23 -9.40 42.72 6.72
CA GLN A 23 -7.94 42.58 6.84
C GLN A 23 -7.39 43.07 8.19
N LEU A 24 -8.23 43.19 9.22
CA LEU A 24 -7.78 43.48 10.59
C LEU A 24 -6.86 42.33 11.04
N PRO A 25 -5.59 42.59 11.40
CA PRO A 25 -4.67 41.55 11.81
C PRO A 25 -5.06 40.96 13.16
N PHE A 26 -4.86 39.67 13.32
CA PHE A 26 -5.00 38.97 14.58
C PHE A 26 -3.83 39.36 15.49
N ASN A 27 -4.06 40.35 16.35
CA ASN A 27 -3.06 40.79 17.30
C ASN A 27 -3.27 40.06 18.63
N SER A 28 -2.38 39.11 18.96
CA SER A 28 -2.42 38.40 20.24
C SER A 28 -1.80 39.20 21.40
N GLY A 29 -1.32 40.43 21.14
CA GLY A 29 -0.58 41.25 22.09
C GLY A 29 -1.44 41.83 23.21
N ALA A 30 -0.89 41.80 24.43
CA ALA A 30 -1.49 42.17 25.72
C ALA A 30 -1.98 43.63 25.89
N ASN A 31 -1.95 44.46 24.84
CA ASN A 31 -2.20 45.89 24.95
C ASN A 31 -3.60 46.26 24.40
N GLY A 32 -4.63 45.88 25.16
CA GLY A 32 -5.90 46.59 25.27
C GLY A 32 -6.84 46.58 24.05
N SER A 33 -7.91 45.79 24.17
CA SER A 33 -9.06 45.65 23.26
C SER A 33 -8.81 44.86 21.96
N THR A 34 -8.57 43.56 22.10
CA THR A 34 -8.58 42.63 20.97
C THR A 34 -10.03 42.29 20.63
N VAL A 35 -10.50 42.74 19.45
CA VAL A 35 -11.74 42.23 18.87
C VAL A 35 -11.60 40.70 18.75
N PRO A 36 -12.53 39.89 19.26
CA PRO A 36 -12.43 38.43 19.15
C PRO A 36 -12.39 38.00 17.68
N PHE A 37 -11.60 36.96 17.39
CA PHE A 37 -11.54 36.32 16.09
C PHE A 37 -12.13 34.92 16.16
N TRP A 38 -12.77 34.53 15.06
CA TRP A 38 -13.44 33.25 14.90
C TRP A 38 -12.90 32.56 13.65
N LEU A 39 -12.57 31.28 13.79
CA LEU A 39 -12.33 30.38 12.67
C LEU A 39 -13.65 29.70 12.31
N THR A 40 -14.07 29.87 11.06
CA THR A 40 -15.28 29.23 10.54
C THR A 40 -14.97 27.82 10.06
N GLU A 41 -15.97 26.93 10.03
CA GLU A 41 -15.84 25.57 9.47
C GLU A 41 -15.31 25.55 8.03
N CYS A 42 -15.67 26.56 7.23
CA CYS A 42 -15.18 26.72 5.86
C CYS A 42 -13.75 27.28 5.75
N GLY A 43 -13.02 27.41 6.87
CA GLY A 43 -11.60 27.81 6.91
C GLY A 43 -11.34 29.32 6.87
N HIS A 44 -12.37 30.17 6.84
CA HIS A 44 -12.20 31.62 6.89
C HIS A 44 -12.06 32.13 8.33
N VAL A 45 -11.14 33.07 8.53
CA VAL A 45 -10.96 33.79 9.80
C VAL A 45 -11.74 35.10 9.77
N ILE A 46 -12.65 35.31 10.73
CA ILE A 46 -13.57 36.46 10.77
C ILE A 46 -13.48 37.14 12.15
N CYS A 47 -13.36 38.47 12.19
CA CYS A 47 -13.44 39.21 13.46
C CYS A 47 -14.90 39.39 13.90
N ASN A 48 -15.13 39.59 15.18
CA ASN A 48 -16.48 39.70 15.76
C ASN A 48 -17.37 40.76 15.07
N ASN A 49 -16.77 41.85 14.58
CA ASN A 49 -17.50 42.93 13.88
C ASN A 49 -18.03 42.52 12.50
N HIS A 50 -17.48 41.46 11.91
CA HIS A 50 -17.87 40.92 10.61
C HIS A 50 -18.55 39.56 10.72
N LEU A 51 -18.87 39.10 11.93
CA LEU A 51 -19.65 37.92 12.14
C LEU A 51 -21.13 38.25 11.87
N ASN A 52 -21.75 37.53 10.94
CA ASN A 52 -23.17 37.72 10.65
C ASN A 52 -24.02 37.07 11.76
N SER A 53 -25.11 37.71 12.15
CA SER A 53 -26.01 37.23 13.21
C SER A 53 -26.74 35.92 12.85
N ASP A 54 -26.89 35.65 11.56
CA ASP A 54 -27.47 34.41 11.01
C ASP A 54 -26.46 33.26 10.92
N GLN A 55 -25.24 33.44 11.46
CA GLN A 55 -24.14 32.48 11.36
C GLN A 55 -23.87 32.06 9.90
N THR A 56 -23.93 33.00 8.97
CA THR A 56 -23.38 32.81 7.61
C THR A 56 -21.93 33.27 7.56
N CYS A 57 -21.08 32.59 6.78
CA CYS A 57 -19.70 33.04 6.58
C CYS A 57 -19.69 34.37 5.79
N ALA A 58 -19.06 35.41 6.34
CA ALA A 58 -19.00 36.71 5.67
C ALA A 58 -18.15 36.74 4.38
N GLN A 59 -17.33 35.71 4.12
CA GLN A 59 -16.50 35.59 2.92
C GLN A 59 -17.17 34.76 1.81
N CYS A 60 -17.56 33.52 2.10
CA CYS A 60 -18.12 32.60 1.09
C CYS A 60 -19.64 32.41 1.18
N ARG A 61 -20.31 33.01 2.18
CA ARG A 61 -21.76 32.93 2.42
C ARG A 61 -22.30 31.52 2.71
N SER A 62 -21.44 30.59 3.14
CA SER A 62 -21.91 29.30 3.65
C SER A 62 -22.85 29.53 4.83
N PRO A 63 -24.09 29.00 4.81
CA PRO A 63 -25.03 29.11 5.92
C PRO A 63 -24.70 28.13 7.03
N GLY A 64 -25.18 28.42 8.25
CA GLY A 64 -25.11 27.50 9.40
C GLY A 64 -23.69 27.09 9.79
N ILE A 65 -22.72 28.02 9.68
CA ILE A 65 -21.32 27.69 9.95
C ILE A 65 -21.05 27.50 11.43
N GLN A 66 -20.26 26.47 11.76
CA GLN A 66 -19.69 26.35 13.09
C GLN A 66 -18.54 27.35 13.27
N LEU A 67 -18.44 27.90 14.47
CA LEU A 67 -17.46 28.90 14.86
C LEU A 67 -16.58 28.35 15.98
N ILE A 68 -15.27 28.51 15.80
CA ILE A 68 -14.28 28.12 16.79
C ILE A 68 -13.50 29.38 17.17
N PRO A 69 -13.38 29.72 18.47
CA PRO A 69 -12.58 30.86 18.90
C PRO A 69 -11.15 30.72 18.39
N LEU A 70 -10.64 31.73 17.67
CA LEU A 70 -9.27 31.71 17.19
C LEU A 70 -8.32 32.10 18.33
N GLN A 71 -7.42 31.19 18.68
CA GLN A 71 -6.41 31.37 19.72
C GLN A 71 -5.04 30.88 19.20
N LEU A 72 -3.94 31.36 19.80
CA LEU A 72 -2.59 30.91 19.44
C LEU A 72 -2.40 29.41 19.72
N ASP A 73 -2.88 28.98 20.89
CA ASP A 73 -2.74 27.61 21.39
C ASP A 73 -3.99 26.79 21.05
N MET A 74 -4.17 26.50 19.76
CA MET A 74 -5.24 25.62 19.29
C MET A 74 -4.83 24.15 19.37
N GLU A 75 -5.77 23.27 19.67
CA GLU A 75 -5.53 21.82 19.62
C GLU A 75 -5.41 21.33 18.16
N PRO A 76 -4.58 20.29 17.90
CA PRO A 76 -4.58 19.59 16.62
C PRO A 76 -5.99 19.05 16.28
N PRO A 77 -6.39 19.01 15.00
CA PRO A 77 -5.58 19.33 13.82
C PRO A 77 -5.58 20.81 13.43
N MET A 78 -6.37 21.66 14.10
CA MET A 78 -6.58 23.05 13.66
C MET A 78 -5.33 23.92 13.78
N SER A 79 -4.50 23.70 14.80
CA SER A 79 -3.21 24.40 14.91
C SER A 79 -2.25 24.08 13.77
N GLU A 80 -2.40 22.95 13.08
CA GLU A 80 -1.56 22.60 11.93
C GLU A 80 -1.80 23.53 10.73
N TRP A 81 -3.01 24.09 10.60
CA TRP A 81 -3.36 25.02 9.51
C TRP A 81 -2.59 26.34 9.58
N PHE A 82 -2.12 26.71 10.76
CA PHE A 82 -1.37 27.94 11.03
C PHE A 82 0.13 27.70 11.16
N ARG A 83 0.61 26.49 10.83
CA ARG A 83 2.06 26.21 10.78
C ARG A 83 2.68 26.84 9.54
N SER A 84 3.96 27.17 9.64
CA SER A 84 4.70 27.71 8.49
C SER A 84 4.78 26.67 7.37
N VAL A 85 4.74 27.14 6.11
CA VAL A 85 4.85 26.27 4.93
C VAL A 85 6.09 25.36 4.97
N PRO A 86 7.30 25.83 5.33
CA PRO A 86 8.46 24.96 5.45
C PRO A 86 8.24 23.79 6.42
N TYR A 87 7.62 24.05 7.58
CA TYR A 87 7.33 23.02 8.57
C TYR A 87 6.38 21.94 8.02
N ILE A 88 5.32 22.36 7.33
CA ILE A 88 4.35 21.43 6.71
C ILE A 88 5.05 20.59 5.62
N LEU A 89 5.90 21.21 4.81
CA LEU A 89 6.66 20.51 3.77
C LEU A 89 7.63 19.48 4.35
N ASP A 90 8.33 19.82 5.44
CA ASP A 90 9.23 18.88 6.11
C ASP A 90 8.46 17.71 6.70
N SER A 91 7.36 17.97 7.41
CA SER A 91 6.47 16.92 7.95
C SER A 91 5.96 15.99 6.84
N ALA A 92 5.48 16.56 5.73
CA ALA A 92 5.04 15.79 4.57
C ALA A 92 6.19 14.97 3.95
N ALA A 93 7.39 15.54 3.83
CA ALA A 93 8.56 14.85 3.32
C ALA A 93 8.94 13.65 4.20
N TYR A 94 8.90 13.79 5.53
CA TYR A 94 9.12 12.69 6.46
C TYR A 94 8.05 11.59 6.32
N ALA A 95 6.77 11.97 6.25
CA ALA A 95 5.68 11.03 6.08
C ALA A 95 5.82 10.24 4.77
N ILE A 96 6.14 10.92 3.66
CA ILE A 96 6.37 10.29 2.35
C ILE A 96 7.56 9.34 2.41
N LYS A 97 8.68 9.77 3.01
CA LYS A 97 9.88 8.93 3.17
C LYS A 97 9.55 7.66 3.95
N PHE A 98 8.85 7.78 5.08
CA PHE A 98 8.44 6.62 5.89
C PHE A 98 7.53 5.67 5.10
N GLN A 99 6.53 6.20 4.40
CA GLN A 99 5.63 5.40 3.56
C GLN A 99 6.40 4.65 2.47
N GLN A 100 7.35 5.33 1.82
CA GLN A 100 8.21 4.73 0.80
C GLN A 100 9.09 3.62 1.37
N GLU A 101 9.74 3.84 2.52
CA GLU A 101 10.59 2.85 3.19
C GLU A 101 9.78 1.62 3.65
N SER A 102 8.59 1.84 4.21
CA SER A 102 7.67 0.78 4.60
C SER A 102 7.22 -0.06 3.41
N MET A 103 6.81 0.58 2.32
CA MET A 103 6.43 -0.11 1.08
C MET A 103 7.59 -0.91 0.49
N ALA A 104 8.79 -0.33 0.43
CA ALA A 104 9.98 -1.02 -0.04
C ALA A 104 10.34 -2.23 0.84
N SER A 105 10.15 -2.14 2.15
CA SER A 105 10.31 -3.27 3.08
C SER A 105 9.32 -4.40 2.78
N GLN A 106 8.03 -4.08 2.59
CA GLN A 106 7.00 -5.05 2.27
C GLN A 106 7.27 -5.76 0.93
N ILE A 107 7.64 -5.01 -0.12
CA ILE A 107 7.99 -5.58 -1.42
C ILE A 107 9.15 -6.56 -1.30
N ARG A 108 10.21 -6.20 -0.55
CA ARG A 108 11.34 -7.11 -0.29
C ARG A 108 10.90 -8.37 0.44
N ASN A 109 10.06 -8.27 1.47
CA ASN A 109 9.56 -9.43 2.21
C ASN A 109 8.76 -10.38 1.31
N LEU A 110 7.83 -9.83 0.52
CA LEU A 110 7.01 -10.61 -0.41
C LEU A 110 7.87 -11.31 -1.47
N LYS A 111 8.90 -10.63 -1.99
CA LYS A 111 9.85 -11.21 -2.95
C LYS A 111 10.57 -12.42 -2.36
N VAL A 112 11.03 -12.33 -1.11
CA VAL A 112 11.68 -13.46 -0.41
C VAL A 112 10.70 -14.63 -0.24
N ARG A 113 9.48 -14.36 0.21
CA ARG A 113 8.45 -15.41 0.36
C ARG A 113 8.12 -16.09 -0.96
N TYR A 114 7.97 -15.32 -2.03
CA TYR A 114 7.74 -15.84 -3.37
C TYR A 114 8.88 -16.75 -3.83
N GLN A 115 10.15 -16.35 -3.60
CA GLN A 115 11.30 -17.18 -3.93
C GLN A 115 11.32 -18.49 -3.14
N GLN A 116 11.01 -18.46 -1.84
CA GLN A 116 10.91 -19.65 -0.99
C GLN A 116 9.81 -20.60 -1.48
N GLN A 117 8.62 -20.07 -1.78
CA GLN A 117 7.50 -20.85 -2.30
C GLN A 117 7.82 -21.47 -3.65
N ARG A 118 8.47 -20.71 -4.54
CA ARG A 118 8.92 -21.23 -5.85
C ARG A 118 9.91 -22.38 -5.68
N ALA A 119 10.90 -22.25 -4.81
CA ALA A 119 11.86 -23.31 -4.53
C ALA A 119 11.17 -24.57 -3.99
N TYR A 120 10.18 -24.40 -3.09
CA TYR A 120 9.40 -25.50 -2.55
C TYR A 120 8.55 -26.21 -3.62
N ILE A 121 7.91 -25.45 -4.51
CA ILE A 121 7.16 -26.01 -5.65
C ILE A 121 8.06 -26.84 -6.55
N GLU A 122 9.26 -26.35 -6.88
CA GLU A 122 10.22 -27.10 -7.71
C GLU A 122 10.67 -28.39 -7.02
N LYS A 123 10.89 -28.36 -5.70
CA LYS A 123 11.18 -29.57 -4.92
C LYS A 123 10.04 -30.60 -5.01
N LEU A 124 8.80 -30.17 -4.78
CA LEU A 124 7.63 -31.05 -4.88
C LEU A 124 7.46 -31.65 -6.28
N LYS A 125 7.76 -30.88 -7.34
CA LYS A 125 7.75 -31.40 -8.72
C LYS A 125 8.78 -32.52 -8.90
N GLN A 126 9.98 -32.37 -8.36
CA GLN A 126 11.03 -33.39 -8.42
C GLN A 126 10.62 -34.65 -7.65
N GLU A 127 10.13 -34.50 -6.41
CA GLU A 127 9.65 -35.62 -5.58
C GLU A 127 8.49 -36.36 -6.28
N ASN A 128 7.55 -35.63 -6.90
CA ASN A 128 6.44 -36.22 -7.64
C ASN A 128 6.92 -36.98 -8.90
N ALA A 129 7.90 -36.43 -9.64
CA ALA A 129 8.48 -37.12 -10.78
C ALA A 129 9.16 -38.45 -10.37
N GLN A 130 9.89 -38.45 -9.24
CA GLN A 130 10.51 -39.66 -8.69
C GLN A 130 9.46 -40.69 -8.23
N LEU A 131 8.40 -40.23 -7.55
CA LEU A 131 7.29 -41.09 -7.14
C LEU A 131 6.58 -41.73 -8.33
N LYS A 132 6.40 -41.00 -9.44
CA LYS A 132 5.83 -41.56 -10.66
C LYS A 132 6.72 -42.66 -11.25
N GLN A 133 8.03 -42.42 -11.36
CA GLN A 133 8.99 -43.41 -11.87
C GLN A 133 9.01 -44.69 -11.03
N THR A 134 9.02 -44.56 -9.70
CA THR A 134 9.00 -45.72 -8.79
C THR A 134 7.69 -46.49 -8.88
N ASN A 135 6.56 -45.80 -9.00
CA ASN A 135 5.25 -46.42 -9.18
C ASN A 135 5.14 -47.17 -10.51
N GLU A 136 5.65 -46.60 -11.60
CA GLU A 136 5.74 -47.27 -12.91
C GLU A 136 6.57 -48.56 -12.82
N MET A 137 7.73 -48.52 -12.17
CA MET A 137 8.59 -49.69 -11.97
C MET A 137 7.91 -50.79 -11.13
N LEU A 138 7.23 -50.43 -10.04
CA LEU A 138 6.49 -51.38 -9.21
C LEU A 138 5.30 -51.98 -9.97
N THR A 139 4.59 -51.17 -10.75
CA THR A 139 3.49 -51.63 -11.60
C THR A 139 3.98 -52.66 -12.62
N MET A 140 5.15 -52.44 -13.23
CA MET A 140 5.75 -53.44 -14.13
C MET A 140 6.10 -54.76 -13.42
N GLN A 141 6.55 -54.72 -12.17
CA GLN A 141 6.86 -55.94 -11.39
C GLN A 141 5.60 -56.73 -11.02
N VAL A 142 4.52 -56.04 -10.62
CA VAL A 142 3.24 -56.68 -10.26
C VAL A 142 2.58 -57.30 -11.50
N THR A 143 2.48 -56.55 -12.61
CA THR A 143 1.88 -57.09 -13.84
C THR A 143 2.69 -58.26 -14.42
N GLY A 144 4.02 -58.29 -14.24
CA GLY A 144 4.87 -59.38 -14.71
C GLY A 144 4.79 -60.67 -13.89
N THR A 145 4.19 -60.64 -12.68
CA THR A 145 4.04 -61.84 -11.83
C THR A 145 2.68 -62.52 -11.97
N ASP A 146 1.73 -61.90 -12.68
CA ASP A 146 0.37 -62.42 -12.90
C ASP A 146 0.25 -63.38 -14.10
N ASP A 147 1.35 -63.72 -14.78
CA ASP A 147 1.34 -64.71 -15.88
C ASP A 147 1.42 -66.18 -15.39
N HIS A 148 1.46 -66.37 -14.07
CA HIS A 148 1.10 -67.66 -13.48
C HIS A 148 -0.41 -67.76 -13.40
N SER A 149 -1.00 -68.15 -14.54
CA SER A 149 -2.24 -68.93 -14.66
C SER A 149 -2.98 -69.08 -13.34
N LEU A 150 -3.90 -68.15 -13.06
CA LEU A 150 -4.84 -68.33 -11.96
C LEU A 150 -5.45 -69.74 -12.09
N PRO A 151 -5.25 -70.63 -11.10
CA PRO A 151 -6.17 -71.73 -10.90
C PRO A 151 -7.53 -71.07 -10.78
N GLU A 152 -8.47 -71.52 -11.59
CA GLU A 152 -9.90 -71.23 -11.49
C GLU A 152 -10.28 -71.28 -10.01
N HIS A 153 -10.31 -70.11 -9.35
CA HIS A 153 -10.53 -70.05 -7.92
C HIS A 153 -12.00 -70.30 -7.72
N GLU A 154 -12.32 -71.57 -7.52
CA GLU A 154 -13.62 -72.06 -7.12
C GLU A 154 -14.12 -71.15 -5.98
N PRO A 155 -15.29 -70.51 -6.11
CA PRO A 155 -15.80 -69.58 -5.11
C PRO A 155 -15.89 -70.30 -3.76
N ALA A 156 -15.20 -69.78 -2.74
CA ALA A 156 -15.08 -70.39 -1.42
C ALA A 156 -16.42 -70.99 -0.96
N ALA A 157 -16.45 -72.33 -0.83
CA ALA A 157 -17.65 -73.09 -0.45
C ALA A 157 -18.08 -72.86 1.02
N PHE A 158 -17.29 -72.12 1.79
CA PHE A 158 -17.53 -71.91 3.21
C PHE A 158 -18.49 -70.73 3.43
N LEU A 159 -19.71 -71.08 3.88
CA LEU A 159 -20.67 -70.16 4.46
C LEU A 159 -20.18 -69.74 5.85
N ASN A 160 -20.35 -68.47 6.21
CA ASN A 160 -20.18 -68.08 7.61
C ASN A 160 -21.28 -68.73 8.47
N ALA A 161 -21.13 -68.72 9.80
CA ALA A 161 -22.09 -69.31 10.73
C ALA A 161 -23.54 -68.79 10.59
N ASN A 162 -23.75 -67.68 9.86
CA ASN A 162 -25.06 -67.09 9.57
C ASN A 162 -25.60 -67.43 8.16
N GLY A 163 -24.95 -68.33 7.40
CA GLY A 163 -25.41 -68.76 6.08
C GLY A 163 -25.34 -67.67 5.00
N LYS A 164 -24.64 -66.56 5.23
CA LYS A 164 -24.50 -65.47 4.26
C LYS A 164 -23.10 -65.46 3.66
N ARG A 165 -23.00 -65.39 2.34
CA ARG A 165 -21.72 -65.18 1.64
C ARG A 165 -21.25 -63.76 1.94
N PRO A 166 -20.05 -63.55 2.51
CA PRO A 166 -19.50 -62.20 2.68
C PRO A 166 -19.28 -61.60 1.30
N MET A 167 -20.01 -60.54 0.98
CA MET A 167 -19.77 -59.75 -0.21
C MET A 167 -18.44 -59.04 0.02
N ILE A 168 -17.40 -59.46 -0.69
CA ILE A 168 -16.14 -58.71 -0.71
C ILE A 168 -16.46 -57.36 -1.34
N ASP A 169 -16.49 -56.33 -0.52
CA ASP A 169 -16.79 -54.97 -0.93
C ASP A 169 -15.54 -54.38 -1.61
N VAL A 170 -15.41 -54.61 -2.91
CA VAL A 170 -14.24 -54.20 -3.72
C VAL A 170 -14.23 -52.68 -3.99
N SER A 171 -15.18 -51.88 -3.47
CA SER A 171 -15.48 -50.58 -4.10
C SER A 171 -15.58 -49.35 -3.19
N HIS A 172 -14.89 -49.27 -2.05
CA HIS A 172 -15.02 -48.09 -1.17
C HIS A 172 -13.75 -47.34 -0.73
N ASN A 173 -12.60 -47.47 -1.41
CA ASN A 173 -11.40 -46.67 -1.07
C ASN A 173 -10.96 -45.59 -2.09
N LEU A 174 -11.67 -45.39 -3.20
CA LEU A 174 -11.25 -44.40 -4.23
C LEU A 174 -11.74 -42.96 -3.98
N LEU A 175 -12.68 -42.74 -3.06
CA LEU A 175 -13.25 -41.39 -2.79
C LEU A 175 -12.63 -40.66 -1.60
N ASN A 176 -11.76 -41.29 -0.82
CA ASN A 176 -10.95 -40.60 0.21
C ASN A 176 -9.64 -40.02 -0.32
N SER A 177 -9.52 -39.87 -1.65
CA SER A 177 -8.33 -39.29 -2.24
C SER A 177 -8.25 -37.78 -1.92
N HIS A 178 -7.36 -37.51 -0.97
CA HIS A 178 -6.75 -36.24 -0.59
C HIS A 178 -6.31 -35.28 -1.75
N PRO A 179 -6.06 -35.70 -3.01
CA PRO A 179 -5.59 -34.81 -4.08
C PRO A 179 -6.60 -33.75 -4.52
N ILE A 180 -7.91 -34.03 -4.51
CA ILE A 180 -8.92 -33.07 -5.01
C ILE A 180 -9.03 -31.87 -4.08
N LYS A 181 -8.96 -32.09 -2.76
CA LYS A 181 -8.92 -31.00 -1.77
C LYS A 181 -7.64 -30.16 -1.91
N GLN A 182 -6.49 -30.79 -2.16
CA GLN A 182 -5.23 -30.07 -2.41
C GLN A 182 -5.29 -29.25 -3.71
N PHE A 183 -5.90 -29.78 -4.77
CA PHE A 183 -6.09 -29.05 -6.04
C PHE A 183 -6.99 -27.82 -5.89
N LEU A 184 -8.09 -27.95 -5.15
CA LEU A 184 -8.97 -26.82 -4.85
C LEU A 184 -8.26 -25.77 -4.01
N GLN A 185 -7.51 -26.17 -2.98
CA GLN A 185 -6.75 -25.27 -2.13
C GLN A 185 -5.66 -24.52 -2.92
N MET A 186 -4.94 -25.22 -3.80
CA MET A 186 -3.93 -24.64 -4.69
C MET A 186 -4.53 -23.69 -5.73
N ARG A 187 -5.74 -24.00 -6.24
CA ARG A 187 -6.48 -23.10 -7.15
C ARG A 187 -6.91 -21.81 -6.45
N THR A 188 -7.46 -21.88 -5.24
CA THR A 188 -7.77 -20.66 -4.44
C THR A 188 -6.52 -19.84 -4.14
N TRP A 189 -5.40 -20.49 -3.86
CA TRP A 189 -4.12 -19.82 -3.61
C TRP A 189 -3.57 -19.11 -4.86
N LEU A 190 -3.61 -19.76 -6.03
CA LEU A 190 -3.23 -19.16 -7.31
C LEU A 190 -4.10 -17.95 -7.68
N LEU A 191 -5.40 -18.01 -7.42
CA LEU A 191 -6.30 -16.87 -7.62
C LEU A 191 -5.96 -15.69 -6.69
N SER A 192 -5.51 -15.95 -5.46
CA SER A 192 -5.05 -14.87 -4.57
C SER A 192 -3.78 -14.19 -5.08
N ILE A 193 -2.88 -14.94 -5.71
CA ILE A 193 -1.63 -14.40 -6.28
C ILE A 193 -1.91 -13.56 -7.52
N LEU A 194 -2.79 -14.02 -8.41
CA LEU A 194 -3.17 -13.24 -9.59
C LEU A 194 -3.83 -11.90 -9.20
N ASN A 195 -4.65 -11.89 -8.15
CA ASN A 195 -5.25 -10.67 -7.61
C ASN A 195 -4.19 -9.72 -7.01
N VAL A 196 -3.11 -10.24 -6.41
CA VAL A 196 -1.98 -9.41 -5.94
C VAL A 196 -1.21 -8.82 -7.11
N GLN A 197 -0.99 -9.58 -8.20
CA GLN A 197 -0.30 -9.08 -9.39
C GLN A 197 -1.09 -7.95 -10.08
N GLU A 198 -2.41 -8.12 -10.22
CA GLU A 198 -3.30 -7.10 -10.79
C GLU A 198 -3.29 -5.80 -9.96
N ARG A 199 -3.20 -5.91 -8.63
CA ARG A 199 -3.02 -4.76 -7.73
C ARG A 199 -1.66 -4.09 -7.87
N ILE A 200 -0.58 -4.86 -8.11
CA ILE A 200 0.76 -4.30 -8.36
C ILE A 200 0.78 -3.51 -9.69
N ASP A 201 0.14 -4.03 -10.73
CA ASP A 201 0.07 -3.37 -12.03
C ASP A 201 -0.79 -2.09 -11.95
N LEU A 202 -1.87 -2.10 -11.17
CA LEU A 202 -2.66 -0.90 -10.83
C LEU A 202 -1.83 0.15 -10.08
N LEU A 203 -1.03 -0.24 -9.10
CA LEU A 203 -0.15 0.67 -8.36
C LEU A 203 0.96 1.25 -9.23
N SER A 204 1.53 0.45 -10.15
CA SER A 204 2.52 0.90 -11.12
C SER A 204 1.92 1.94 -12.09
N ASN A 205 0.70 1.69 -12.58
CA ASN A 205 -0.02 2.67 -13.40
C ASN A 205 -0.33 3.96 -12.63
N LEU A 206 -0.78 3.86 -11.38
CA LEU A 206 -1.06 5.03 -10.54
C LEU A 206 0.19 5.88 -10.31
N HIS A 207 1.34 5.26 -10.02
CA HIS A 207 2.62 5.94 -9.88
C HIS A 207 3.01 6.67 -11.17
N THR A 208 2.81 6.04 -12.32
CA THR A 208 3.10 6.64 -13.64
C THR A 208 2.18 7.84 -13.93
N HIS A 209 0.91 7.78 -13.54
CA HIS A 209 -0.03 8.89 -13.65
C HIS A 209 0.32 10.05 -12.71
N LEU A 210 0.70 9.77 -11.46
CA LEU A 210 1.15 10.80 -10.51
C LEU A 210 2.39 11.54 -11.02
N LEU A 211 3.37 10.82 -11.60
CA LEU A 211 4.53 11.46 -12.22
C LEU A 211 4.18 12.35 -13.41
N LYS A 212 3.19 11.96 -14.22
CA LYS A 212 2.68 12.79 -15.33
C LYS A 212 2.01 14.07 -14.81
N ILE A 213 1.19 13.96 -13.76
CA ILE A 213 0.53 15.11 -13.12
C ILE A 213 1.57 16.05 -12.51
N LEU A 214 2.54 15.52 -11.75
CA LEU A 214 3.64 16.30 -11.19
C LEU A 214 4.44 17.04 -12.27
N ARG A 215 4.78 16.37 -13.38
CA ARG A 215 5.44 17.02 -14.53
C ARG A 215 4.58 18.11 -15.15
N TYR A 216 3.28 17.87 -15.31
CA TYR A 216 2.35 18.86 -15.84
C TYR A 216 2.28 20.10 -14.95
N VAL A 217 2.11 19.93 -13.64
CA VAL A 217 2.07 21.02 -12.65
C VAL A 217 3.39 21.80 -12.67
N LEU A 218 4.54 21.10 -12.63
CA LEU A 218 5.86 21.74 -12.72
C LEU A 218 6.02 22.55 -14.01
N HIS A 219 5.64 21.98 -15.16
CA HIS A 219 5.73 22.64 -16.45
C HIS A 219 4.82 23.87 -16.52
N HIS A 220 3.60 23.78 -16.01
CA HIS A 220 2.65 24.90 -15.98
C HIS A 220 3.12 26.01 -15.04
N CYS A 221 3.67 25.67 -13.87
CA CYS A 221 4.27 26.63 -12.95
C CYS A 221 5.51 27.33 -13.54
N LEU A 222 6.35 26.60 -14.29
CA LEU A 222 7.54 27.16 -14.94
C LEU A 222 7.19 28.10 -16.11
N ILE A 223 6.21 27.73 -16.95
CA ILE A 223 5.80 28.56 -18.10
C ILE A 223 5.13 29.86 -17.66
N HIS A 224 4.25 29.79 -16.65
CA HIS A 224 3.47 30.96 -16.27
C HIS A 224 4.22 31.99 -15.42
N LYS A 225 5.52 31.79 -15.11
CA LYS A 225 6.39 32.71 -14.36
C LYS A 225 5.77 33.35 -13.10
N ARG A 226 4.71 32.75 -12.55
CA ARG A 226 4.07 33.12 -11.28
C ARG A 226 4.59 32.23 -10.16
N LEU A 227 5.90 32.03 -10.12
CA LEU A 227 6.50 31.56 -8.89
C LEU A 227 6.71 32.79 -8.01
N PRO A 228 6.08 32.88 -6.82
CA PRO A 228 6.43 33.91 -5.87
C PRO A 228 7.95 33.85 -5.65
N SER A 229 8.60 35.02 -5.59
CA SER A 229 10.06 35.19 -5.53
C SER A 229 10.77 34.40 -4.41
N ASN A 230 10.01 33.82 -3.50
CA ASN A 230 10.47 33.03 -2.37
C ASN A 230 10.69 31.53 -2.70
N PHE A 231 10.31 31.05 -3.89
CA PHE A 231 10.40 29.62 -4.26
C PHE A 231 11.70 29.22 -4.99
N VAL A 232 12.57 30.18 -5.34
CA VAL A 232 13.81 29.92 -6.11
C VAL A 232 14.87 29.17 -5.28
N GLY A 233 14.72 29.10 -3.95
CA GLY A 233 15.64 28.41 -3.05
C GLY A 233 15.55 26.88 -3.04
N CYS A 234 14.37 26.30 -3.32
CA CYS A 234 14.16 24.84 -3.13
C CYS A 234 14.70 23.95 -4.28
N PHE A 235 14.94 24.49 -5.47
CA PHE A 235 15.33 23.66 -6.63
C PHE A 235 16.84 23.38 -6.75
N LYS A 236 17.69 23.94 -5.88
CA LYS A 236 19.14 23.66 -5.91
C LYS A 236 19.55 22.31 -5.32
N ILE A 237 18.63 21.53 -4.73
CA ILE A 237 18.96 20.28 -4.02
C ILE A 237 18.73 19.03 -4.88
N ILE A 238 18.00 19.11 -6.00
CA ILE A 238 17.81 17.96 -6.90
C ILE A 238 18.91 17.96 -7.96
N LYS A 239 20.10 17.46 -7.61
CA LYS A 239 21.08 17.02 -8.62
C LYS A 239 20.47 15.82 -9.36
N PRO A 240 20.47 15.79 -10.70
CA PRO A 240 20.06 14.61 -11.44
C PRO A 240 21.04 13.47 -11.15
N LEU A 241 20.55 12.39 -10.53
CA LEU A 241 21.25 11.11 -10.52
C LEU A 241 21.32 10.63 -11.96
N ALA A 242 22.50 10.78 -12.58
CA ALA A 242 22.78 10.25 -13.89
C ALA A 242 22.58 8.71 -13.89
N PRO A 243 21.99 8.14 -14.94
CA PRO A 243 21.85 6.69 -15.04
C PRO A 243 23.25 6.06 -15.22
N HIS A 244 23.71 5.33 -14.21
CA HIS A 244 24.87 4.46 -14.35
C HIS A 244 24.54 3.36 -15.37
N ASN A 245 25.20 3.41 -16.52
CA ASN A 245 25.13 2.41 -17.57
C ASN A 245 25.51 1.02 -17.04
N HIS A 246 24.56 0.10 -17.08
CA HIS A 246 24.79 -1.34 -16.96
C HIS A 246 25.42 -1.85 -18.27
N ARG A 247 26.76 -1.77 -18.38
CA ARG A 247 27.53 -2.62 -19.29
C ARG A 247 28.19 -3.70 -18.45
N TYR A 248 27.61 -4.89 -18.39
CA TYR A 248 28.33 -6.16 -18.28
C TYR A 248 27.35 -7.28 -18.61
N LEU A 249 27.64 -8.00 -19.71
CA LEU A 249 27.30 -9.39 -20.04
C LEU A 249 27.18 -9.54 -21.58
N ARG A 250 28.34 -9.59 -22.24
CA ARG A 250 28.55 -10.38 -23.46
C ARG A 250 29.89 -11.09 -23.30
N GLY A 251 29.88 -12.41 -23.46
CA GLY A 251 31.08 -13.22 -23.57
C GLY A 251 30.99 -14.50 -22.76
N LEU A 252 30.35 -15.53 -23.33
CA LEU A 252 30.69 -16.95 -23.21
C LEU A 252 29.74 -17.73 -24.14
N MET A 253 30.12 -17.79 -25.41
CA MET A 253 29.94 -18.92 -26.32
C MET A 253 31.27 -19.11 -27.03
#